data_AF-A0A6G7YPL4-F1
#
_entry.id   AF-A0A6G7YPL4-F1
#
_cell.length_a   1.000
_cell.length_b   1.000
_cell.length_c   1.000
_cell.angle_alpha   90.00
_cell.angle_beta   90.00
_cell.angle_gamma   90.00
#
_symmetry.space_group_name_H-M   'P 1'
#
loop_
_entity.id
_entity.type
_entity.pdbx_description
1 polymer ?
#
loop_
_entity_poly.entity_id
_entity_poly.type
_entity_poly.pdbx_seq_one_letter_code
_entity_poly.pdbx_strand_id
1 'polypeptide(L)'
;MRLMLMLSAAVLLTSCDPPVRHSEAEDIAEDHAEAAAAKVRAQVEELESRVEEIKSKLERSTSDVSALQGQVNHNARIANENARIENEAAAAAMTKRGACGYETVQLENGGTIYRPRQCTIADLKQ
;
A
#
# COMPACT_ATOMS: atom_id res chain seq x y z
N MET A 1 -75.39 -38.94 -72.73
CA MET A 1 -74.04 -38.42 -73.08
C MET A 1 -73.59 -37.55 -71.93
N ARG A 2 -72.71 -38.06 -71.05
CA ARG A 2 -71.31 -37.58 -70.83
C ARG A 2 -71.28 -36.07 -70.55
N LEU A 3 -70.82 -35.56 -69.41
CA LEU A 3 -69.65 -35.96 -68.62
C LEU A 3 -69.73 -35.37 -67.19
N MET A 4 -69.36 -36.16 -66.18
CA MET A 4 -69.02 -35.74 -64.80
C MET A 4 -67.64 -35.10 -64.73
N LEU A 5 -67.42 -34.18 -63.77
CA LEU A 5 -66.20 -34.01 -62.93
C LEU A 5 -66.48 -32.82 -61.98
N MET A 6 -66.89 -32.98 -60.71
CA MET A 6 -66.16 -33.38 -59.48
C MET A 6 -65.11 -32.38 -58.96
N LEU A 7 -65.21 -32.13 -57.63
CA LEU A 7 -64.19 -31.62 -56.68
C LEU A 7 -63.85 -30.10 -56.77
N SER A 8 -63.67 -29.29 -55.72
CA SER A 8 -63.44 -29.44 -54.27
C SER A 8 -63.78 -28.10 -53.59
N ALA A 9 -64.49 -28.06 -52.46
CA ALA A 9 -63.94 -27.91 -51.10
C ALA A 9 -62.71 -26.97 -50.97
N ALA A 10 -62.90 -25.80 -50.36
CA ALA A 10 -62.15 -25.35 -49.17
C ALA A 10 -62.53 -23.90 -48.81
N VAL A 11 -63.19 -23.75 -47.67
CA VAL A 11 -63.16 -22.53 -46.87
C VAL A 11 -61.71 -22.28 -46.47
N LEU A 12 -61.13 -21.16 -46.90
CA LEU A 12 -59.91 -20.62 -46.32
C LEU A 12 -60.15 -19.15 -45.97
N LEU A 13 -60.69 -18.96 -44.76
CA LEU A 13 -60.33 -17.84 -43.92
C LEU A 13 -58.84 -17.99 -43.58
N THR A 14 -57.98 -17.20 -44.21
CA THR A 14 -56.61 -17.00 -43.72
C THR A 14 -56.25 -15.52 -43.90
N SER A 15 -56.44 -14.78 -42.82
CA SER A 15 -55.62 -13.65 -42.35
C SER A 15 -54.64 -13.06 -43.38
N CYS A 16 -54.97 -11.88 -43.91
CA CYS A 16 -53.96 -10.93 -44.33
C CYS A 16 -53.26 -10.37 -43.08
N ASP A 17 -52.30 -11.10 -42.53
CA ASP A 17 -51.20 -10.50 -41.76
C ASP A 17 -50.07 -10.17 -42.75
N PRO A 18 -49.58 -8.93 -42.82
CA PRO A 18 -48.44 -8.61 -43.66
C PRO A 18 -47.15 -9.21 -43.07
N PRO A 19 -46.24 -9.79 -43.88
CA PRO A 19 -44.96 -10.31 -43.40
C PRO A 19 -43.94 -9.16 -43.33
N VAL A 20 -44.04 -8.30 -42.32
CA VAL A 20 -43.02 -7.27 -42.05
C VAL A 20 -42.95 -7.09 -40.55
N ARG A 21 -41.83 -7.48 -39.90
CA ARG A 21 -41.36 -7.02 -38.56
C ARG A 21 -40.23 -7.82 -37.89
N HIS A 22 -39.55 -8.73 -38.58
CA HIS A 22 -38.40 -9.42 -37.97
C HIS A 22 -37.05 -8.69 -38.17
N SER A 23 -36.79 -8.09 -39.34
CA SER A 23 -35.49 -7.44 -39.61
C SER A 23 -35.30 -6.12 -38.84
N GLU A 24 -36.30 -5.23 -38.84
CA GLU A 24 -36.18 -3.92 -38.15
C GLU A 24 -36.03 -4.07 -36.62
N ALA A 25 -36.59 -5.13 -36.04
CA ALA A 25 -36.46 -5.41 -34.62
C ALA A 25 -35.08 -5.98 -34.25
N GLU A 26 -34.46 -6.74 -35.16
CA GLU A 26 -33.07 -7.21 -35.02
C GLU A 26 -32.09 -6.04 -35.13
N ASP A 27 -32.25 -5.17 -36.13
CA ASP A 27 -31.36 -4.01 -36.35
C ASP A 27 -31.34 -3.07 -35.13
N ILE A 28 -32.50 -2.78 -34.54
CA ILE A 28 -32.62 -1.95 -33.33
C ILE A 28 -31.96 -2.63 -32.12
N ALA A 29 -32.08 -3.96 -32.01
CA ALA A 29 -31.47 -4.71 -30.91
C ALA A 29 -29.93 -4.74 -31.02
N GLU A 30 -29.40 -4.82 -32.24
CA GLU A 30 -27.97 -4.74 -32.52
C GLU A 30 -27.41 -3.36 -32.18
N ASP A 31 -28.05 -2.28 -32.63
CA ASP A 31 -27.66 -0.89 -32.29
C ASP A 31 -27.63 -0.65 -30.77
N HIS A 32 -28.62 -1.17 -30.03
CA HIS A 32 -28.66 -1.08 -28.58
C HIS A 32 -27.54 -1.88 -27.91
N ALA A 33 -27.22 -3.06 -28.43
CA ALA A 33 -26.13 -3.89 -27.93
C ALA A 33 -24.77 -3.23 -28.18
N GLU A 34 -24.55 -2.64 -29.36
CA GLU A 34 -23.35 -1.88 -29.68
C GLU A 34 -23.18 -0.65 -28.78
N ALA A 35 -24.25 0.12 -28.57
CA ALA A 35 -24.23 1.27 -27.66
C ALA A 35 -23.92 0.86 -26.21
N ALA A 36 -24.49 -0.25 -25.75
CA ALA A 36 -24.18 -0.80 -24.43
C ALA A 36 -22.72 -1.26 -24.33
N ALA A 37 -22.20 -1.95 -25.35
CA ALA A 37 -20.81 -2.39 -25.41
C ALA A 37 -19.84 -1.20 -25.43
N ALA A 38 -20.13 -0.16 -26.21
CA ALA A 38 -19.33 1.07 -26.25
C ALA A 38 -19.29 1.77 -24.88
N LYS A 39 -20.44 1.85 -24.19
CA LYS A 39 -20.50 2.42 -22.84
C LYS A 39 -19.67 1.62 -21.83
N VAL A 40 -19.75 0.29 -21.88
CA VAL A 40 -18.96 -0.57 -20.99
C VAL A 40 -17.47 -0.42 -21.30
N ARG A 41 -17.05 -0.37 -22.57
CA ARG A 41 -15.65 -0.14 -22.95
C ARG A 41 -15.13 1.19 -22.40
N ALA A 42 -15.88 2.27 -22.55
CA ALA A 42 -15.50 3.57 -22.00
C ALA A 42 -15.35 3.55 -20.47
N GLN A 43 -16.24 2.83 -19.77
CA GLN A 43 -16.13 2.66 -18.31
C GLN A 43 -14.91 1.84 -17.91
N VAL A 44 -14.56 0.80 -18.68
CA VAL A 44 -13.36 -0.01 -18.45
C VAL A 44 -12.12 0.85 -18.63
N GLU A 45 -12.02 1.61 -19.71
CA GLU A 45 -10.88 2.51 -19.97
C GLU A 45 -10.72 3.58 -18.87
N GLU A 46 -11.83 4.16 -18.40
CA GLU A 46 -11.81 5.10 -17.28
C GLU A 46 -11.30 4.44 -15.99
N LEU A 47 -11.80 3.24 -15.68
CA LEU A 47 -11.38 2.50 -14.49
C LEU A 47 -9.91 2.09 -14.56
N GLU A 48 -9.43 1.66 -15.73
CA GLU A 48 -8.01 1.35 -15.96
C GLU A 48 -7.13 2.58 -15.72
N SER A 49 -7.52 3.74 -16.26
CA SER A 49 -6.81 5.00 -16.03
C SER A 49 -6.74 5.35 -14.54
N ARG A 50 -7.85 5.22 -13.82
CA ARG A 50 -7.91 5.46 -12.37
C ARG A 50 -7.06 4.48 -11.58
N VAL A 51 -7.01 3.20 -11.99
CA VAL A 51 -6.15 2.19 -11.37
C VAL A 51 -4.69 2.57 -11.52
N GLU A 52 -4.24 2.99 -12.69
CA GLU A 52 -2.85 3.40 -12.92
C GLU A 52 -2.49 4.67 -12.14
N GLU A 53 -3.41 5.62 -12.02
CA GLU A 53 -3.22 6.80 -11.17
C GLU A 53 -3.05 6.40 -9.70
N ILE A 54 -3.90 5.50 -9.20
CA ILE A 54 -3.85 5.01 -7.81
C ILE A 54 -2.55 4.24 -7.55
N LYS A 55 -2.13 3.35 -8.47
CA LYS A 55 -0.84 2.65 -8.37
C LYS A 55 0.33 3.63 -8.26
N SER A 56 0.35 4.64 -9.12
CA SER A 56 1.38 5.68 -9.11
C SER A 56 1.40 6.47 -7.80
N LYS A 57 0.23 6.77 -7.22
CA LYS A 57 0.14 7.44 -5.90
C LYS A 57 0.61 6.54 -4.77
N LEU A 58 0.30 5.25 -4.83
CA LEU A 58 0.72 4.25 -3.85
C LEU A 58 2.24 4.08 -3.84
N GLU A 59 2.86 4.00 -5.02
CA GLU A 59 4.32 3.89 -5.15
C GLU A 59 5.04 5.10 -4.54
N ARG A 60 4.58 6.32 -4.85
CA ARG A 60 5.11 7.55 -4.25
C ARG A 60 4.96 7.55 -2.73
N SER A 61 3.76 7.24 -2.24
CA SER A 61 3.49 7.20 -0.80
C SER A 61 4.35 6.15 -0.08
N THR A 62 4.59 5.00 -0.72
CA THR A 62 5.45 3.95 -0.18
C THR A 62 6.91 4.41 -0.10
N SER A 63 7.39 5.10 -1.15
CA SER A 63 8.72 5.71 -1.17
C SER A 63 8.88 6.75 -0.05
N ASP A 64 7.88 7.62 0.14
CA ASP A 64 7.90 8.66 1.16
C ASP A 64 7.93 8.07 2.58
N VAL A 65 7.12 7.03 2.84
CA VAL A 65 7.14 6.31 4.12
C VAL A 65 8.54 5.72 4.38
N SER A 66 9.15 5.09 3.39
CA SER A 66 10.50 4.53 3.53
C SER A 66 11.54 5.61 3.84
N ALA A 67 11.46 6.77 3.18
CA ALA A 67 12.35 7.89 3.42
C ALA A 67 12.18 8.46 4.84
N LEU A 68 10.94 8.67 5.28
CA LEU A 68 10.62 9.13 6.62
C LEU A 68 11.09 8.15 7.70
N GLN A 69 10.91 6.85 7.48
CA GLN A 69 11.42 5.82 8.39
C GLN A 69 12.94 5.88 8.52
N GLY A 70 13.65 6.11 7.40
CA GLY A 70 15.09 6.36 7.39
C GLY A 70 15.50 7.58 8.23
N GLN A 71 14.76 8.68 8.10
CA GLN A 71 15.00 9.89 8.89
C GLN A 71 14.75 9.68 10.39
N VAL A 72 13.67 8.99 10.76
CA VAL A 72 13.37 8.65 12.16
C VAL A 72 14.49 7.82 12.77
N ASN A 73 14.95 6.78 12.06
CA ASN A 73 16.06 5.94 12.53
C ASN A 73 17.37 6.73 12.69
N HIS A 74 17.65 7.64 11.76
CA HIS A 74 18.81 8.52 11.84
C HIS A 74 18.74 9.44 13.07
N ASN A 75 17.60 10.08 13.30
CA ASN A 75 17.38 10.97 14.43
C ASN A 75 17.44 10.22 15.76
N ALA A 76 16.86 9.02 15.84
CA ALA A 76 16.95 8.17 17.02
C ALA A 76 18.41 7.81 17.35
N ARG A 77 19.23 7.52 16.33
CA ARG A 77 20.67 7.26 16.51
C ARG A 77 21.39 8.50 17.05
N ILE A 78 21.11 9.68 16.51
CA ILE A 78 21.68 10.94 17.01
C ILE A 78 21.27 11.19 18.46
N ALA A 79 20.00 11.01 18.80
CA ALA A 79 19.50 11.22 20.15
C ALA A 79 20.19 10.28 21.15
N ASN A 80 20.32 9.00 20.81
CA ASN A 80 21.04 8.02 21.64
C ASN A 80 22.51 8.37 21.81
N GLU A 81 23.17 8.82 20.75
CA GLU A 81 24.58 9.21 20.80
C GLU A 81 24.79 10.47 21.65
N ASN A 82 23.92 11.47 21.52
CA ASN A 82 23.96 12.66 22.36
C ASN A 82 23.76 12.29 23.84
N ALA A 83 22.78 11.43 24.15
CA ALA A 83 22.56 10.94 25.50
C ALA A 83 23.79 10.18 26.05
N ARG A 84 24.47 9.37 25.22
CA ARG A 84 25.71 8.70 25.60
C ARG A 84 26.80 9.72 25.94
N ILE A 85 27.01 10.72 25.07
CA ILE A 85 28.01 11.79 25.28
C ILE A 85 27.72 12.57 26.57
N GLU A 86 26.46 12.94 26.81
CA GLU A 86 26.06 13.65 28.03
C GLU A 86 26.31 12.81 29.29
N ASN A 87 25.99 11.51 29.24
CA ASN A 87 26.25 10.58 30.33
C ASN A 87 27.77 10.42 30.58
N GLU A 88 28.58 10.27 29.54
CA GLU A 88 30.03 10.19 29.66
C GLU A 88 30.62 11.48 30.26
N ALA A 89 30.12 12.64 29.84
CA ALA A 89 30.51 13.92 30.40
C ALA A 89 30.13 14.05 31.89
N ALA A 90 28.93 13.58 32.27
CA ALA A 90 28.48 13.56 33.66
C ALA A 90 29.35 12.63 34.52
N ALA A 91 29.66 11.42 34.05
CA ALA A 91 30.54 10.48 34.73
C ALA A 91 31.97 11.06 34.89
N ALA A 92 32.50 11.71 33.85
CA ALA A 92 33.80 12.38 33.93
C ALA A 92 33.77 13.54 34.95
N ALA A 93 32.69 14.30 35.02
CA ALA A 93 32.52 15.37 36.01
C ALA A 93 32.45 14.80 37.45
N MET A 94 31.75 13.69 37.66
CA MET A 94 31.73 12.99 38.95
C MET A 94 33.11 12.48 39.36
N THR A 95 33.88 11.95 38.41
CA THR A 95 35.26 11.49 38.63
C THR A 95 36.13 12.64 39.11
N LYS A 96 36.06 13.79 38.44
CA LYS A 96 36.82 15.00 38.82
C LYS A 96 36.47 15.51 40.22
N ARG A 97 35.23 15.29 40.66
CA ARG A 97 34.76 15.67 42.00
C ARG A 97 35.02 14.59 43.07
N GLY A 98 35.60 13.44 42.70
CA GLY A 98 35.87 12.34 43.62
C GLY A 98 34.64 11.59 44.11
N ALA A 99 33.51 11.72 43.41
CA ALA A 99 32.22 11.17 43.86
C ALA A 99 32.19 9.63 43.91
N CYS A 100 33.06 8.96 43.15
CA CYS A 100 33.15 7.49 43.11
C CYS A 100 34.19 6.90 44.07
N GLY A 101 34.79 7.72 44.93
CA GLY A 101 35.75 7.27 45.95
C GLY A 101 37.09 6.80 45.37
N TYR A 102 37.73 5.87 46.08
CA TYR A 102 39.07 5.37 45.78
C TYR A 102 39.04 3.85 45.62
N GLU A 103 39.93 3.34 44.78
CA GLU A 103 40.17 1.91 44.63
C GLU A 103 41.62 1.57 44.99
N THR A 104 41.80 0.35 45.51
CA THR A 104 43.11 -0.25 45.76
C THR A 104 43.54 -1.05 44.56
N VAL A 105 44.72 -0.72 44.01
CA VAL A 105 45.31 -1.46 42.88
C VAL A 105 46.56 -2.18 43.38
N GLN A 106 46.59 -3.49 43.15
CA GLN A 106 47.76 -4.34 43.35
C GLN A 106 48.72 -4.15 42.17
N LEU A 107 49.97 -3.81 42.45
CA LEU A 107 51.04 -3.69 41.46
C LEU A 107 51.75 -5.04 41.31
N GLU A 108 52.37 -5.28 40.15
CA GLU A 108 53.09 -6.53 39.86
C GLU A 108 54.26 -6.80 40.82
N ASN A 109 54.81 -5.76 41.45
CA ASN A 109 55.85 -5.86 42.47
C ASN A 109 55.31 -6.18 43.89
N GLY A 110 54.01 -6.48 44.02
CA GLY A 110 53.36 -6.78 45.31
C GLY A 110 53.00 -5.56 46.15
N GLY A 111 53.23 -4.33 45.65
CA GLY A 111 52.79 -3.10 46.30
C GLY A 111 51.29 -2.85 46.10
N THR A 112 50.66 -2.12 47.02
CA THR A 112 49.28 -1.63 46.85
C THR A 112 49.27 -0.11 46.80
N ILE A 113 48.59 0.46 45.81
CA ILE A 113 48.37 1.91 45.71
C ILE A 113 46.88 2.24 45.81
N TYR A 114 46.58 3.39 46.39
CA TYR A 114 45.23 3.97 46.41
C TYR A 114 45.13 5.01 45.32
N ARG A 115 44.18 4.84 44.39
CA ARG A 115 43.92 5.84 43.35
C ARG A 115 42.45 6.21 43.29
N PRO A 116 42.10 7.44 42.86
CA PRO A 116 40.71 7.80 42.64
C PRO A 116 40.08 6.84 41.64
N ARG A 117 38.91 6.29 41.99
CA ARG A 117 38.16 5.44 41.09
C ARG A 117 37.53 6.31 40.00
N GLN A 118 37.63 5.86 38.75
CA GLN A 118 36.91 6.50 37.65
C GLN A 118 35.43 6.13 37.72
N CYS A 119 34.57 7.15 37.69
CA CYS A 119 33.14 6.95 37.53
C CYS A 119 32.83 6.54 36.10
N THR A 120 31.87 5.65 35.96
CA THR A 120 31.33 5.19 34.68
C THR A 120 29.87 5.60 34.55
N ILE A 121 29.29 5.40 33.37
CA ILE A 121 27.86 5.63 33.13
C ILE A 121 27.00 4.80 34.12
N ALA A 122 27.46 3.62 34.53
CA ALA A 122 26.75 2.78 35.51
C ALA A 122 26.67 3.40 36.91
N ASP A 123 27.54 4.38 37.21
CA ASP A 123 27.54 5.10 38.48
C ASP A 123 26.59 6.32 38.46
N LEU A 124 26.04 6.68 37.29
CA LEU A 124 24.96 7.66 37.19
C LEU A 124 23.68 7.00 37.73
N LYS A 125 23.19 7.48 38.87
CA LYS A 125 21.86 7.09 39.35
C LYS A 125 20.83 7.55 38.32
N GLN A 126 20.11 6.60 37.72
CA GLN A 126 18.91 6.89 36.91
C GLN A 126 17.77 7.35 37.80
#